data_AF-A0A8J7QFV8-F1
#
_entry.id   AF-A0A8J7QFV8-F1
#
_cell.length_a   1.000
_cell.length_b   1.000
_cell.length_c   1.000
_cell.angle_alpha   90.00
_cell.angle_beta   90.00
_cell.angle_gamma   90.00
#
_symmetry.space_group_name_H-M   'P 1'
#
loop_
_entity.id
_entity.type
_entity.pdbx_description
1 polymer ?
#
loop_
_entity_poly.entity_id
_entity_poly.type
_entity_poly.pdbx_seq_one_letter_code
_entity_poly.pdbx_strand_id
1 'polypeptide(L)'
;MEKIRNAKDLQVFLNKHVTELEQALDISPVQFCIPLNKKRPHVRVSVTQGQKDRVPKELAFDFNGEQVLIPLEAVEDYQEFVAF
;
A
#
# COMPACT_ATOMS: atom_id res chain seq x y z
N MET A 1 4.90 12.62 -13.74
CA MET A 1 4.42 11.76 -12.65
C MET A 1 4.49 12.55 -11.36
N GLU A 2 3.34 12.78 -10.76
CA GLU A 2 3.25 13.43 -9.45
C GLU A 2 3.47 12.38 -8.35
N LYS A 3 3.94 12.80 -7.17
CA LYS A 3 4.01 11.93 -5.98
C LYS A 3 2.95 12.37 -4.98
N ILE A 4 2.30 11.42 -4.30
CA ILE A 4 1.37 11.76 -3.22
C ILE A 4 2.14 12.50 -2.11
N ARG A 5 1.75 13.74 -1.82
CA ARG A 5 2.54 14.64 -0.96
C ARG A 5 2.08 14.67 0.50
N ASN A 6 0.87 14.21 0.80
CA ASN A 6 0.34 14.19 2.16
C ASN A 6 -0.41 12.88 2.50
N ALA A 7 -0.55 12.59 3.78
CA ALA A 7 -1.19 11.36 4.28
C ALA A 7 -2.70 11.31 4.05
N LYS A 8 -3.36 12.47 3.94
CA LYS A 8 -4.82 12.55 3.73
C LYS A 8 -5.19 12.09 2.34
N ASP A 9 -4.46 12.55 1.32
CA ASP A 9 -4.66 12.13 -0.07
C ASP A 9 -4.36 10.63 -0.21
N LEU A 10 -3.33 10.15 0.48
CA LEU A 10 -3.02 8.71 0.52
C LEU A 10 -4.13 7.90 1.18
N GLN A 11 -4.77 8.43 2.23
CA GLN A 11 -5.89 7.78 2.89
C GLN A 11 -7.13 7.74 2.01
N VAL A 12 -7.47 8.86 1.35
CA VAL A 12 -8.56 8.92 0.37
C VAL A 12 -8.30 7.94 -0.78
N PHE A 13 -7.05 7.84 -1.21
CA PHE A 13 -6.62 6.90 -2.22
C PHE A 13 -6.86 5.45 -1.80
N LEU A 14 -6.29 5.01 -0.66
CA LEU A 14 -6.43 3.63 -0.19
C LEU A 14 -7.90 3.24 -0.01
N ASN A 15 -8.72 4.13 0.55
CA ASN A 15 -10.14 3.85 0.76
C ASN A 15 -10.92 3.62 -0.55
N LYS A 16 -10.47 4.21 -1.66
CA LYS A 16 -11.13 4.08 -2.96
C LYS A 16 -10.57 2.93 -3.80
N HIS A 17 -9.28 2.65 -3.66
CA HIS A 17 -8.51 1.85 -4.62
C HIS A 17 -7.83 0.62 -4.01
N VAL A 18 -8.18 0.23 -2.78
CA VAL A 18 -7.55 -0.92 -2.11
C VAL A 18 -7.64 -2.21 -2.92
N THR A 19 -8.78 -2.51 -3.54
CA THR A 19 -8.97 -3.73 -4.34
C THR A 19 -8.09 -3.75 -5.59
N GLU A 20 -7.90 -2.59 -6.25
CA GLU A 20 -7.04 -2.50 -7.43
C GLU A 20 -5.56 -2.61 -7.05
N LEU A 21 -5.19 -2.09 -5.88
CA LEU A 21 -3.88 -2.27 -5.26
C LEU A 21 -3.59 -3.75 -4.95
N GLU A 22 -4.55 -4.47 -4.37
CA GLU A 22 -4.44 -5.91 -4.10
C GLU A 22 -4.22 -6.70 -5.39
N GLN A 23 -5.02 -6.41 -6.43
CA GLN A 23 -4.89 -7.04 -7.74
C GLN A 23 -3.55 -6.73 -8.41
N ALA A 24 -3.09 -5.48 -8.32
CA ALA A 24 -1.82 -5.07 -8.91
C ALA A 24 -0.60 -5.70 -8.23
N LEU A 25 -0.71 -6.03 -6.94
CA LEU A 25 0.37 -6.67 -6.18
C LEU A 25 0.42 -8.17 -6.39
N ASP A 26 -0.67 -8.82 -6.80
CA ASP A 26 -0.77 -10.28 -6.99
C ASP A 26 -0.26 -11.08 -5.76
N ILE A 27 -0.46 -10.50 -4.57
CA ILE A 27 -0.05 -11.07 -3.28
C ILE A 27 -1.27 -11.09 -2.37
N SER A 28 -1.62 -12.27 -1.90
CA SER A 28 -2.67 -12.50 -0.92
C SER A 28 -2.21 -13.57 0.07
N PRO A 29 -2.45 -13.39 1.38
CA PRO A 29 -3.11 -12.25 2.00
C PRO A 29 -2.18 -11.02 2.16
N VAL A 30 -2.77 -9.83 2.16
CA VAL A 30 -2.08 -8.54 2.31
C VAL A 30 -2.90 -7.57 3.17
N GLN A 31 -2.23 -6.69 3.91
CA GLN A 31 -2.87 -5.61 4.66
C GLN A 31 -2.18 -4.27 4.39
N PHE A 32 -2.97 -3.23 4.12
CA PHE A 32 -2.48 -1.87 3.86
C PHE A 32 -2.73 -0.94 5.04
N CYS A 33 -1.70 -0.17 5.41
CA CYS A 33 -1.77 0.83 6.47
C CYS A 33 -1.02 2.10 6.05
N ILE A 34 -1.38 3.27 6.60
CA ILE A 34 -0.61 4.51 6.44
C ILE A 34 0.08 4.82 7.77
N PRO A 35 1.42 4.72 7.85
CA PRO A 35 2.13 5.09 9.05
C PRO A 35 2.00 6.60 9.32
N LEU A 36 1.61 6.96 10.55
CA LEU A 36 1.47 8.36 10.98
C LEU A 36 2.81 8.97 11.44
N ASN A 37 3.91 8.21 11.36
CA ASN A 37 5.23 8.71 11.69
C ASN A 37 5.67 9.73 10.62
N LYS A 38 6.25 10.85 11.04
CA LYS A 38 6.47 12.07 10.20
C LYS A 38 7.48 11.91 9.05
N LYS A 39 7.76 10.70 8.58
CA LYS A 39 8.77 10.37 7.56
C LYS A 39 8.11 10.01 6.23
N ARG A 40 7.49 11.02 5.59
CA ARG A 40 6.86 10.96 4.25
C ARG A 40 5.63 10.04 4.15
N PRO A 41 4.57 10.43 3.39
CA PRO A 41 3.44 9.53 3.14
C PRO A 41 3.88 8.29 2.37
N HIS A 42 3.50 7.12 2.85
CA HIS A 42 3.73 5.81 2.21
C HIS A 42 2.71 4.80 2.71
N VAL A 43 2.53 3.73 1.92
CA VAL A 43 1.66 2.62 2.27
C VAL A 43 2.51 1.50 2.82
N ARG A 44 2.26 1.12 4.07
CA ARG A 44 2.82 -0.09 4.65
C ARG A 44 1.99 -1.28 4.19
N VAL A 45 2.66 -2.29 3.67
CA VAL A 45 2.09 -3.50 3.08
C VAL A 45 2.56 -4.68 3.92
N SER A 46 1.66 -5.21 4.76
CA SER A 46 1.92 -6.41 5.56
C SER A 46 1.62 -7.65 4.74
N VAL A 47 2.62 -8.51 4.59
CA VAL A 47 2.55 -9.76 3.82
C VAL A 47 3.01 -10.94 4.67
N THR A 48 2.78 -12.16 4.18
CA THR A 48 3.30 -13.39 4.79
C THR A 48 4.81 -13.53 4.59
N GLN A 49 5.45 -14.35 5.43
CA GLN A 49 6.89 -14.60 5.38
C GLN A 49 7.32 -15.14 4.01
N GLY A 50 8.39 -14.58 3.44
CA GLY A 50 8.94 -14.93 2.13
C GLY A 50 8.28 -14.19 0.95
N GLN A 51 7.29 -13.31 1.20
CA GLN A 51 6.59 -12.57 0.13
C GLN A 51 7.07 -11.12 -0.03
N LYS A 52 7.92 -10.62 0.88
CA LYS A 52 8.34 -9.21 0.91
C LYS A 52 8.91 -8.71 -0.41
N ASP A 53 9.76 -9.52 -1.06
CA ASP A 53 10.46 -9.14 -2.30
C ASP A 53 9.53 -9.08 -3.53
N ARG A 54 8.31 -9.61 -3.41
CA ARG A 54 7.28 -9.51 -4.46
C ARG A 54 6.59 -8.14 -4.46
N VAL A 55 6.66 -7.40 -3.35
CA VAL A 55 6.06 -6.06 -3.26
C VAL A 55 7.03 -5.03 -3.86
N PRO A 56 6.64 -4.30 -4.93
CA PRO A 56 7.47 -3.25 -5.49
C PRO A 56 7.62 -2.08 -4.52
N LYS A 57 8.71 -1.32 -4.62
CA LYS A 57 8.95 -0.15 -3.75
C LYS A 57 8.04 1.05 -4.06
N GLU A 58 7.55 1.13 -5.29
CA GLU A 58 6.61 2.16 -5.74
C GLU A 58 5.61 1.52 -6.70
N LEU A 59 4.35 1.94 -6.66
CA LEU A 59 3.31 1.55 -7.60
C LEU A 59 2.81 2.79 -8.34
N ALA A 60 2.74 2.73 -9.67
CA ALA A 60 2.13 3.77 -10.49
C ALA A 60 0.63 3.55 -10.58
N PHE A 61 -0.14 4.62 -10.35
CA PHE A 61 -1.60 4.55 -10.38
C PHE A 61 -2.20 5.82 -10.97
N ASP A 62 -3.30 5.68 -11.71
CA ASP A 62 -4.05 6.81 -12.26
C ASP A 62 -5.07 7.33 -11.23
N PHE A 63 -4.83 8.54 -10.71
CA PHE A 63 -5.72 9.22 -9.77
C PHE A 63 -6.24 10.51 -10.38
N ASN A 64 -7.55 10.63 -10.59
CA ASN A 64 -8.21 11.77 -11.24
C ASN A 64 -7.61 12.14 -12.62
N GLY A 65 -7.12 11.15 -13.38
CA GLY A 65 -6.50 11.38 -14.69
C GLY A 65 -5.02 11.80 -14.64
N GLU A 66 -4.41 11.80 -13.45
CA GLU A 66 -2.97 12.00 -13.27
C GLU A 66 -2.30 10.71 -12.83
N GLN A 67 -1.15 10.38 -13.44
CA GLN A 67 -0.32 9.28 -12.98
C GLN A 67 0.47 9.70 -11.74
N VAL A 68 0.18 9.00 -10.63
CA VAL A 68 0.79 9.21 -9.33
C VAL A 68 1.61 7.99 -8.92
N LEU A 69 2.77 8.23 -8.31
CA LEU A 69 3.59 7.17 -7.72
C LEU A 69 3.32 7.06 -6.22
N ILE A 70 3.04 5.83 -5.80
CA ILE A 70 2.72 5.48 -4.42
C ILE A 70 3.87 4.69 -3.83
N PRO A 71 4.61 5.23 -2.85
CA PRO A 71 5.67 4.49 -2.20
C PRO A 71 5.08 3.41 -1.28
N LEU A 72 5.59 2.19 -1.41
CA LEU A 72 5.19 1.03 -0.63
C LEU A 72 6.34 0.59 0.28
N GLU A 73 6.00 0.21 1.52
CA GLU A 73 6.91 -0.40 2.48
C GLU A 73 6.40 -1.78 2.84
N ALA A 74 7.09 -2.82 2.37
CA ALA A 74 6.73 -4.20 2.66
C ALA A 74 7.30 -4.68 3.99
N VAL A 75 6.46 -5.31 4.80
CA VAL A 75 6.82 -5.92 6.09
C VAL A 75 6.22 -7.32 6.20
N GLU A 76 6.91 -8.23 6.89
CA GLU A 76 6.49 -9.63 7.06
C GLU A 76 5.89 -9.83 8.45
N ASP A 77 4.75 -9.19 8.70
CA ASP A 77 4.05 -9.27 9.99
C ASP A 77 2.55 -9.52 9.85
N TYR A 78 2.10 -9.99 8.68
CA TYR A 78 0.71 -10.36 8.49
C TYR A 78 0.33 -11.52 9.42
N GLN A 79 -0.73 -11.31 10.22
CA GLN A 79 -1.35 -12.33 11.06
C GLN A 79 -2.81 -12.46 10.66
N GLU A 80 -3.22 -13.67 10.27
CA GLU A 80 -4.62 -13.96 9.98
C GLU A 80 -5.44 -13.90 11.26
N PHE A 81 -6.57 -13.19 11.23
CA PHE A 81 -7.47 -13.13 12.37
C PHE A 81 -8.18 -14.48 12.55
N VAL A 82 -7.95 -15.13 13.68
CA VAL A 82 -8.67 -16.34 14.09
C VAL A 82 -9.66 -15.95 15.19
N ALA A 83 -10.96 -16.01 14.89
CA ALA A 83 -12.00 -15.88 15.91
C ALA A 83 -12.00 -17.14 16.79
N PHE A 84 -11.83 -16.96 18.10
CA PHE A 84 -12.01 -18.02 19.10
C PHE A 84 -13.48 -18.13 19.51
#